data_AF-I4IP25-F1
#
_entry.id   AF-I4IP25-F1
#
_cell.length_a   1.000
_cell.length_b   1.000
_cell.length_c   1.000
_cell.angle_alpha   90.00
_cell.angle_beta   90.00
_cell.angle_gamma   90.00
#
_symmetry.space_group_name_H-M   'P 1'
#
loop_
_entity.id
_entity.type
_entity.pdbx_description
1 polymer ?
#
loop_
_entity_poly.entity_id
_entity_poly.type
_entity_poly.pdbx_seq_one_letter_code
_entity_poly.pdbx_strand_id
1 'polypeptide(L)'
;MTKSLENITIHQFRGLRELELKNLGQINLLVGINNSGKTSVLEALSIYCHPLDLKVWLNTARQREQEYRVSRTPYLDSLQWLFTHEAMIEQEQLNDGVISITGNGSFKVQKIEAIYEELEGIILTDSPEDKLNPNEIISEENEDLIDNNEELWETRKGINLSITVFLAEEQLSLINYPQKSP
;
A
#
# COMPACT_ATOMS: atom_id res chain seq x y z
N MET A 1 1.78 30.29 -15.21
CA MET A 1 2.13 28.86 -15.23
C MET A 1 1.48 28.22 -14.02
N THR A 2 0.56 27.28 -14.23
CA THR A 2 0.02 26.46 -13.13
C THR A 2 1.04 25.37 -12.81
N LYS A 3 1.45 25.24 -11.54
CA LYS A 3 2.38 24.19 -11.14
C LYS A 3 1.65 22.86 -11.07
N SER A 4 2.30 21.77 -11.48
CA SER A 4 1.73 20.43 -11.39
C SER A 4 1.35 20.08 -9.95
N LEU A 5 2.20 20.45 -9.00
CA LEU A 5 1.95 20.27 -7.57
C LEU A 5 2.35 21.56 -6.84
N GLU A 6 1.42 22.13 -6.09
CA GLU A 6 1.62 23.36 -5.31
C GLU A 6 1.75 23.06 -3.82
N ASN A 7 0.86 22.21 -3.31
CA ASN A 7 0.88 21.74 -1.94
C ASN A 7 0.63 20.23 -1.94
N ILE A 8 1.22 19.52 -0.99
CA ILE A 8 0.91 18.11 -0.73
C ILE A 8 0.90 17.86 0.78
N THR A 9 -0.11 17.13 1.22
CA THR A 9 -0.28 16.69 2.59
C THR A 9 -0.28 15.17 2.62
N ILE A 10 0.59 14.58 3.42
CA ILE A 10 0.77 13.14 3.60
C ILE A 10 0.35 12.79 5.02
N HIS A 11 -0.59 11.88 5.16
CA HIS A 11 -1.07 11.36 6.44
C HIS A 11 -0.81 9.86 6.53
N GLN A 12 -0.34 9.46 7.73
CA GLN A 12 -0.20 8.06 8.15
C GLN A 12 0.61 7.17 7.19
N PHE A 13 1.67 7.74 6.60
CA PHE A 13 2.57 7.03 5.68
C PHE A 13 3.90 6.70 6.36
N ARG A 14 4.15 5.42 6.63
CA ARG A 14 5.30 4.93 7.40
C ARG A 14 5.41 5.69 8.74
N GLY A 15 6.55 6.36 8.99
CA GLY A 15 6.75 7.21 10.16
C GLY A 15 6.20 8.65 10.02
N LEU A 16 5.62 9.02 8.87
CA LEU A 16 5.00 10.32 8.65
C LEU A 16 3.54 10.28 9.12
N ARG A 17 3.27 10.73 10.35
CA ARG A 17 1.90 10.84 10.88
C ARG A 17 1.10 11.92 10.15
N GLU A 18 1.71 13.09 10.02
CA GLU A 18 1.17 14.22 9.28
C GLU A 18 2.35 15.07 8.79
N LEU A 19 2.41 15.29 7.48
CA LEU A 19 3.40 16.15 6.85
C LEU A 19 2.73 17.01 5.79
N GLU A 20 2.89 18.32 5.91
CA GLU A 20 2.38 19.29 4.94
C GLU A 20 3.56 20.01 4.26
N LEU A 21 3.65 19.89 2.94
CA LEU A 21 4.62 20.61 2.12
C LEU A 21 3.89 21.68 1.31
N LYS A 22 4.10 22.94 1.67
CA LYS A 22 3.47 24.10 1.03
C LYS A 22 4.37 24.76 0.00
N ASN A 23 3.75 25.43 -0.97
CA ASN A 23 4.41 26.32 -1.92
C ASN A 23 5.54 25.65 -2.71
N LEU A 24 5.36 24.38 -3.10
CA LEU A 24 6.36 23.61 -3.83
C LEU A 24 6.85 24.37 -5.07
N GLY A 25 8.17 24.44 -5.21
CA GLY A 25 8.85 25.01 -6.37
C GLY A 25 8.95 24.02 -7.53
N GLN A 26 9.49 24.48 -8.65
CA GLN A 26 9.92 23.57 -9.72
C GLN A 26 11.04 22.63 -9.24
N ILE A 27 11.89 23.14 -8.34
CA ILE A 27 12.96 22.39 -7.67
C ILE A 27 12.74 22.56 -6.16
N ASN A 28 12.74 21.45 -5.43
CA ASN A 28 12.59 21.42 -3.98
C ASN A 28 13.79 20.66 -3.39
N LEU A 29 14.39 21.20 -2.32
CA LEU A 29 15.50 20.57 -1.62
C LEU A 29 15.03 20.07 -0.25
N LEU A 30 14.99 18.74 -0.07
CA LEU A 30 14.69 18.11 1.21
C LEU A 30 16.00 17.84 1.96
N VAL A 31 16.25 18.57 3.04
CA VAL A 31 17.44 18.41 3.89
C VAL A 31 17.08 17.93 5.30
N GLY A 32 17.98 17.18 5.93
CA GLY A 32 17.79 16.67 7.29
C GLY A 32 18.70 15.48 7.57
N ILE A 33 18.79 15.10 8.85
CA ILE A 33 19.59 13.96 9.31
C ILE A 33 19.12 12.63 8.69
N ASN A 34 19.95 11.59 8.74
CA ASN A 34 19.52 10.27 8.30
C ASN A 34 18.25 9.83 9.05
N ASN A 35 17.39 9.09 8.34
CA ASN A 35 16.14 8.56 8.88
C ASN A 35 15.09 9.63 9.27
N SER A 36 15.31 10.91 8.93
CA SER A 36 14.35 12.01 9.19
C SER A 36 13.08 11.97 8.30
N GLY A 37 12.81 10.88 7.60
CA GLY A 37 11.64 10.75 6.73
C GLY A 37 11.78 11.26 5.29
N LYS A 38 12.94 11.78 4.87
CA LYS A 38 13.16 12.29 3.49
C LYS A 38 12.79 11.27 2.40
N THR A 39 13.28 10.04 2.53
CA THR A 39 12.95 8.96 1.61
C THR A 39 11.46 8.63 1.66
N SER A 40 10.86 8.60 2.86
CA SER A 40 9.41 8.38 3.02
C SER A 40 8.56 9.41 2.27
N VAL A 41 9.00 10.67 2.20
CA VAL A 41 8.33 11.71 1.41
C VAL A 41 8.34 11.37 -0.08
N LEU A 42 9.49 10.96 -0.62
CA LEU A 42 9.62 10.60 -2.03
C LEU A 42 8.85 9.33 -2.38
N GLU A 43 8.81 8.36 -1.47
CA GLU A 43 8.04 7.13 -1.58
C GLU A 43 6.53 7.41 -1.60
N ALA A 44 6.04 8.25 -0.68
CA ALA A 44 4.66 8.71 -0.64
C ALA A 44 4.27 9.43 -1.93
N LEU A 45 5.16 10.30 -2.44
CA LEU A 45 4.94 11.00 -3.71
C LEU A 45 4.91 10.05 -4.91
N SER A 46 5.79 9.03 -4.92
CA SER A 46 5.81 8.00 -5.97
C SER A 46 4.48 7.25 -6.06
N ILE A 47 3.94 6.84 -4.91
CA ILE A 47 2.62 6.21 -4.80
C ILE A 47 1.52 7.18 -5.21
N TYR A 48 1.55 8.42 -4.74
CA TYR A 48 0.55 9.44 -5.10
C TYR A 48 0.51 9.73 -6.61
N CYS A 49 1.65 9.67 -7.31
CA CYS A 49 1.70 9.81 -8.75
C CYS A 49 1.24 8.55 -9.52
N HIS A 50 1.28 7.37 -8.89
CA HIS A 50 0.91 6.09 -9.50
C HIS A 50 -0.02 5.28 -8.58
N PRO A 51 -1.18 5.83 -8.17
CA PRO A 51 -1.93 5.28 -7.05
C PRO A 51 -2.55 3.92 -7.34
N LEU A 52 -2.84 3.61 -8.61
CA LEU A 52 -3.42 2.33 -9.02
C LEU A 52 -2.37 1.32 -9.53
N ASP A 53 -1.08 1.66 -9.53
CA ASP A 53 -0.01 0.73 -9.91
C ASP A 53 0.51 -0.02 -8.69
N LEU A 54 -0.08 -1.18 -8.40
CA LEU A 54 0.31 -2.02 -7.26
C LEU A 54 1.80 -2.41 -7.27
N LYS A 55 2.47 -2.45 -8.43
CA LYS A 55 3.91 -2.71 -8.47
C LYS A 55 4.71 -1.59 -7.81
N VAL A 56 4.26 -0.33 -7.96
CA VAL A 56 4.87 0.82 -7.28
C VAL A 56 4.71 0.70 -5.77
N TRP A 57 3.52 0.32 -5.29
CA TRP A 57 3.26 0.08 -3.87
C TRP A 57 4.19 -1.01 -3.31
N LEU A 58 4.22 -2.18 -3.95
CA LEU A 58 5.02 -3.32 -3.52
C LEU A 58 6.53 -3.04 -3.57
N ASN A 59 7.02 -2.42 -4.65
CA ASN A 59 8.44 -2.05 -4.74
C ASN A 59 8.83 -1.00 -3.69
N THR A 60 7.93 -0.06 -3.38
CA THR A 60 8.13 0.93 -2.33
C THR A 60 8.21 0.25 -0.96
N ALA A 61 7.27 -0.64 -0.66
CA ALA A 61 7.26 -1.44 0.56
C ALA A 61 8.59 -2.20 0.77
N ARG A 62 9.06 -2.92 -0.26
CA ARG A 62 10.24 -3.79 -0.21
C ARG A 62 11.59 -3.08 -0.14
N GLN A 63 11.70 -1.81 -0.56
CA GLN A 63 12.99 -1.09 -0.52
C GLN A 63 13.60 -1.03 0.89
N ARG A 64 12.79 -1.14 1.96
CA ARG A 64 13.29 -1.23 3.33
C ARG A 64 13.59 -2.65 3.82
N GLU A 65 13.01 -3.66 3.18
CA GLU A 65 13.33 -5.07 3.44
C GLU A 65 14.74 -5.42 2.95
N GLN A 66 15.30 -4.69 1.97
CA GLN A 66 16.69 -4.92 1.55
C GLN A 66 17.73 -4.46 2.60
N GLU A 67 17.36 -3.55 3.51
CA GLU A 67 18.27 -3.01 4.53
C GLU A 67 18.38 -3.95 5.75
N TYR A 68 17.33 -4.74 6.00
CA TYR A 68 17.29 -5.78 7.02
C TYR A 68 17.33 -7.14 6.33
N ARG A 69 18.41 -7.91 6.47
CA ARG A 69 18.54 -9.29 5.96
C ARG A 69 17.57 -10.26 6.65
N VAL A 70 16.27 -9.98 6.63
CA VAL A 70 15.21 -10.85 7.13
C VAL A 70 14.72 -11.63 5.93
N SER A 71 15.24 -12.85 5.83
CA SER A 71 14.66 -13.84 4.96
C SER A 71 13.19 -14.04 5.40
N ARG A 72 12.25 -14.00 4.45
CA ARG A 72 10.91 -14.62 4.48
C ARG A 72 9.69 -13.78 4.90
N THR A 73 9.63 -12.45 4.71
CA THR A 73 8.29 -11.81 4.65
C THR A 73 7.62 -12.15 3.31
N PRO A 74 6.42 -12.77 3.29
CA PRO A 74 5.62 -12.93 2.08
C PRO A 74 5.46 -11.60 1.35
N TYR A 75 5.36 -11.66 0.01
CA TYR A 75 5.39 -10.46 -0.84
C TYR A 75 4.32 -9.42 -0.47
N LEU A 76 3.13 -9.89 -0.08
CA LEU A 76 2.00 -9.04 0.25
C LEU A 76 2.13 -8.44 1.66
N ASP A 77 2.70 -9.18 2.61
CA ASP A 77 2.95 -8.72 3.99
C ASP A 77 3.88 -7.51 4.03
N SER A 78 4.64 -7.26 2.96
CA SER A 78 5.46 -6.06 2.86
C SER A 78 4.64 -4.76 2.82
N LEU A 79 3.37 -4.82 2.36
CA LEU A 79 2.51 -3.64 2.26
C LEU A 79 2.18 -3.03 3.61
N GLN A 80 2.11 -3.83 4.67
CA GLN A 80 1.81 -3.34 6.03
C GLN A 80 2.81 -2.24 6.43
N TRP A 81 4.08 -2.35 6.03
CA TRP A 81 5.15 -1.39 6.37
C TRP A 81 4.97 0.02 5.77
N LEU A 82 4.04 0.20 4.83
CA LEU A 82 3.66 1.52 4.30
C LEU A 82 2.74 2.27 5.27
N PHE A 83 2.01 1.58 6.12
CA PHE A 83 1.05 2.15 7.05
C PHE A 83 1.72 2.49 8.38
N THR A 84 1.30 3.60 8.99
CA THR A 84 1.77 3.97 10.32
C THR A 84 1.24 2.97 11.34
N HIS A 85 2.14 2.24 12.00
CA HIS A 85 1.78 1.37 13.11
C HIS A 85 1.68 2.21 14.38
N GLU A 86 0.54 2.14 15.07
CA GLU A 86 0.47 2.65 16.44
C GLU A 86 1.27 1.71 17.36
N ALA A 87 2.01 2.30 18.30
CA ALA A 87 2.77 1.53 19.26
C ALA A 87 1.79 0.77 20.17
N MET A 88 1.78 -0.55 20.00
CA MET A 88 1.13 -1.60 20.80
C MET A 88 0.39 -1.10 22.06
N ILE A 89 -0.93 -1.15 22.01
CA ILE A 89 -1.74 -1.40 23.21
C ILE A 89 -2.11 -2.88 23.15
N GLU A 90 -1.77 -3.61 24.21
CA GLU A 90 -1.97 -5.05 24.37
C GLU A 90 -3.44 -5.45 24.18
N GLN A 91 -3.84 -5.76 22.95
CA GLN A 91 -4.98 -6.58 22.57
C GLN A 91 -4.91 -6.85 21.07
N GLU A 92 -5.35 -8.02 20.65
CA GLU A 92 -5.40 -8.53 19.26
C GLU A 92 -6.25 -7.61 18.36
N GLN A 93 -5.73 -6.44 18.01
CA GLN A 93 -6.30 -5.62 16.96
C GLN A 93 -5.71 -6.12 15.65
N LEU A 94 -6.60 -6.49 14.72
CA LEU A 94 -6.26 -6.61 13.31
C LEU A 94 -5.43 -5.39 12.92
N ASN A 95 -4.27 -5.60 12.28
CA ASN A 95 -3.47 -4.50 11.78
C ASN A 95 -4.28 -3.83 10.67
N ASP A 96 -5.04 -2.81 11.02
CA ASP A 96 -5.68 -1.91 10.07
C ASP A 96 -4.82 -0.66 9.89
N GLY A 97 -4.85 -0.12 8.68
CA GLY A 97 -4.00 1.00 8.32
C GLY A 97 -4.72 1.90 7.33
N VAL A 98 -4.63 3.20 7.56
CA VAL A 98 -5.13 4.20 6.61
C VAL A 98 -3.96 5.05 6.15
N ILE A 99 -3.84 5.28 4.84
CA ILE A 99 -2.96 6.28 4.24
C ILE A 99 -3.86 7.28 3.53
N SER A 100 -3.58 8.56 3.69
CA SER A 100 -4.24 9.61 2.91
C SER A 100 -3.19 10.59 2.39
N ILE A 101 -3.19 10.82 1.08
CA ILE A 101 -2.31 11.82 0.46
C ILE A 101 -3.18 12.76 -0.37
N THR A 102 -3.14 14.04 -0.03
CA THR A 102 -3.89 15.09 -0.74
C THR A 102 -2.90 16.04 -1.40
N GLY A 103 -3.15 16.42 -2.64
CA GLY A 103 -2.34 17.41 -3.35
C GLY A 103 -3.20 18.42 -4.09
N ASN A 104 -2.62 19.61 -4.26
CA ASN A 104 -3.21 20.72 -4.99
C ASN A 104 -2.31 21.09 -6.17
N GLY A 105 -2.88 21.64 -7.24
CA GLY A 105 -2.16 22.05 -8.43
C GLY A 105 -2.90 21.61 -9.69
N SER A 106 -2.18 21.52 -10.81
CA SER A 106 -2.72 21.02 -12.07
C SER A 106 -2.59 19.50 -12.27
N PHE A 107 -2.01 18.77 -11.32
CA PHE A 107 -1.99 17.31 -11.35
C PHE A 107 -3.39 16.73 -11.15
N LYS A 108 -3.74 15.68 -11.91
CA LYS A 108 -5.10 15.16 -11.98
C LYS A 108 -5.58 14.52 -10.68
N VAL A 109 -4.69 13.84 -9.96
CA VAL A 109 -5.05 13.24 -8.67
C VAL A 109 -5.09 14.34 -7.62
N GLN A 110 -6.24 14.58 -6.99
CA GLN A 110 -6.35 15.51 -5.87
C GLN A 110 -6.14 14.82 -4.54
N LYS A 111 -6.59 13.58 -4.41
CA LYS A 111 -6.45 12.82 -3.17
C LYS A 111 -6.39 11.33 -3.46
N ILE A 112 -5.65 10.61 -2.62
CA ILE A 112 -5.69 9.16 -2.54
C ILE A 112 -6.02 8.80 -1.11
N GLU A 113 -6.83 7.77 -0.93
CA GLU A 113 -7.04 7.10 0.34
C GLU A 113 -6.79 5.62 0.14
N ALA A 114 -5.95 5.02 0.97
CA ALA A 114 -5.75 3.59 1.00
C ALA A 114 -6.05 3.04 2.38
N ILE A 115 -6.81 1.97 2.41
CA ILE A 115 -7.21 1.25 3.63
C ILE A 115 -6.65 -0.17 3.51
N TYR A 116 -5.88 -0.56 4.51
CA TYR A 116 -5.31 -1.89 4.68
C TYR A 116 -6.00 -2.59 5.84
N GLU A 117 -6.39 -3.84 5.63
CA GLU A 117 -6.93 -4.71 6.67
C GLU A 117 -6.33 -6.11 6.48
N GLU A 118 -5.83 -6.72 7.56
CA GLU A 118 -5.50 -8.14 7.56
C GLU A 118 -6.75 -9.00 7.51
N LEU A 119 -6.69 -10.08 6.74
CA LEU A 119 -7.76 -11.07 6.62
C LEU A 119 -7.23 -12.44 7.03
N GLU A 120 -8.06 -13.24 7.68
CA GLU A 120 -7.84 -14.67 7.82
C GLU A 120 -8.96 -15.42 7.11
N GLY A 121 -8.61 -16.20 6.10
CA GLY A 121 -9.53 -17.00 5.31
C GLY A 121 -9.30 -18.49 5.54
N ILE A 122 -10.37 -19.27 5.52
CA ILE A 122 -10.29 -20.73 5.56
C ILE A 122 -10.44 -21.25 4.13
N ILE A 123 -9.44 -21.96 3.64
CA ILE A 123 -9.51 -22.69 2.37
C ILE A 123 -9.86 -24.14 2.69
N LEU A 124 -10.92 -24.65 2.08
CA LEU A 124 -11.25 -26.07 2.11
C LEU A 124 -10.50 -26.76 0.97
N THR A 125 -9.72 -27.79 1.31
CA THR A 125 -8.99 -28.61 0.34
C THR A 125 -9.70 -29.95 0.19
N ASP A 126 -9.97 -30.37 -1.05
CA ASP A 126 -10.66 -31.63 -1.33
C ASP A 126 -9.76 -32.87 -1.15
N SER A 127 -8.43 -32.69 -1.15
CA SER A 127 -7.43 -33.71 -0.91
C SER A 127 -6.19 -33.12 -0.23
N PRO A 128 -5.47 -33.86 0.64
CA PRO A 128 -4.23 -33.38 1.24
C PRO A 128 -3.11 -33.12 0.24
N GLU A 129 -3.15 -33.78 -0.93
CA GLU A 129 -2.17 -33.59 -2.01
C GLU A 129 -2.24 -32.17 -2.62
N ASP A 130 -3.37 -31.46 -2.48
CA ASP A 130 -3.56 -30.10 -2.98
C ASP A 130 -2.93 -29.02 -2.08
N LYS A 131 -2.41 -29.40 -0.90
CA LYS A 131 -1.76 -28.49 0.07
C LYS A 131 -0.32 -28.11 -0.31
N LEU A 132 0.26 -28.76 -1.32
CA LEU A 132 1.64 -28.53 -1.74
C LEU A 132 1.84 -27.12 -2.30
N ASN A 133 2.61 -26.30 -1.57
CA ASN A 133 3.00 -24.96 -1.98
C ASN A 133 4.03 -25.03 -3.13
N PRO A 134 3.83 -24.37 -4.29
CA PRO A 134 4.76 -24.45 -5.44
C PRO A 134 6.21 -24.01 -5.16
N ASN A 135 6.45 -23.37 -4.01
CA ASN A 135 7.76 -22.85 -3.60
C ASN A 135 8.45 -23.67 -2.49
N GLU A 136 7.87 -24.78 -2.03
CA GLU A 136 8.55 -25.67 -1.08
C GLU A 136 9.49 -26.60 -1.83
N ILE A 137 10.79 -26.32 -1.74
CA ILE A 137 11.84 -27.25 -2.15
C ILE A 137 11.85 -28.38 -1.13
N ILE A 138 11.36 -29.56 -1.53
CA ILE A 138 11.42 -30.79 -0.74
C ILE A 138 12.90 -31.18 -0.60
N SER A 139 13.45 -31.11 0.61
CA SER A 139 14.65 -31.85 0.99
C SER A 139 14.24 -33.29 1.33
N GLU A 140 14.95 -34.28 0.79
CA GLU A 140 14.67 -35.74 0.87
C GLU A 140 14.67 -36.36 2.28
N GLU A 141 14.63 -35.57 3.37
CA GLU A 141 14.71 -36.06 4.76
C GLU A 141 13.37 -36.11 5.52
N ASN A 142 12.24 -35.77 4.89
CA ASN A 142 10.93 -35.63 5.57
C ASN A 142 9.90 -36.73 5.20
N GLU A 143 10.31 -37.97 4.94
CA GLU A 143 9.38 -39.06 4.57
C GLU A 143 8.60 -39.69 5.76
N ASP A 144 8.91 -39.37 7.02
CA ASP A 144 8.43 -40.18 8.17
C ASP A 144 7.40 -39.50 9.11
N LEU A 145 6.68 -38.46 8.70
CA LEU A 145 5.62 -37.85 9.53
C LEU A 145 4.29 -37.66 8.79
N ILE A 146 3.71 -38.75 8.30
CA ILE A 146 2.31 -38.75 7.85
C ILE A 146 1.43 -38.98 9.09
N ASP A 147 1.08 -37.88 9.76
CA ASP A 147 0.07 -37.88 10.82
C ASP A 147 -1.32 -38.02 10.18
N ASN A 148 -2.04 -39.09 10.52
CA ASN A 148 -3.33 -39.48 9.90
C ASN A 148 -4.52 -38.61 10.36
N ASN A 149 -4.30 -37.32 10.59
CA ASN A 149 -5.31 -36.33 10.96
C ASN A 149 -5.07 -35.00 10.23
N GLU A 150 -4.88 -35.04 8.91
CA GLU A 150 -4.80 -33.81 8.12
C GLU A 150 -6.19 -33.15 8.05
N GLU A 151 -6.40 -32.11 8.84
CA GLU A 151 -7.58 -31.23 8.73
C GLU A 151 -7.72 -30.75 7.28
N LEU A 152 -8.85 -31.03 6.63
CA LEU A 152 -9.15 -30.68 5.23
C LEU A 152 -9.38 -29.17 4.99
N TRP A 153 -8.93 -28.34 5.92
CA TRP A 153 -9.02 -26.90 5.83
C TRP A 153 -7.72 -26.27 6.31
N GLU A 154 -7.34 -25.17 5.67
CA GLU A 154 -6.16 -24.39 6.03
C GLU A 154 -6.56 -22.94 6.23
N THR A 155 -6.09 -22.34 7.33
CA THR A 155 -6.18 -20.90 7.51
C THR A 155 -5.06 -20.23 6.70
N ARG A 156 -5.42 -19.38 5.75
CA ARG A 156 -4.48 -18.49 5.06
C ARG A 156 -4.68 -17.06 5.50
N LYS A 157 -3.57 -16.42 5.84
CA LYS A 157 -3.52 -14.97 6.00
C LYS A 157 -3.60 -14.30 4.64
N GLY A 158 -4.40 -13.25 4.55
CA GLY A 158 -4.61 -12.44 3.37
C GLY A 158 -4.62 -10.96 3.74
N ILE A 159 -4.67 -10.11 2.72
CA ILE A 159 -4.70 -8.66 2.88
C ILE A 159 -5.84 -8.12 2.02
N ASN A 160 -6.66 -7.27 2.62
CA ASN A 160 -7.56 -6.37 1.90
C ASN A 160 -6.87 -5.02 1.76
N LEU A 161 -6.62 -4.59 0.52
CA LEU A 161 -6.11 -3.24 0.22
C LEU A 161 -7.12 -2.53 -0.67
N SER A 162 -7.85 -1.58 -0.08
CA SER A 162 -8.79 -0.73 -0.80
C SER A 162 -8.14 0.62 -1.13
N ILE A 163 -8.08 0.99 -2.41
CA ILE A 163 -7.49 2.26 -2.87
C ILE A 163 -8.57 3.08 -3.55
N THR A 164 -8.84 4.26 -3.00
CA THR A 164 -9.76 5.26 -3.55
C THR A 164 -8.97 6.45 -4.07
N VAL A 165 -9.23 6.86 -5.31
CA VAL A 165 -8.55 7.99 -5.95
C VAL A 165 -9.57 9.05 -6.31
N PHE A 166 -9.36 10.27 -5.82
CA PHE A 166 -10.16 11.44 -6.13
C PHE A 166 -9.43 12.26 -7.18
N LEU A 167 -10.09 12.48 -8.31
CA LEU A 167 -9.54 13.25 -9.42
C LEU A 167 -10.09 14.66 -9.38
N ALA A 168 -9.31 15.62 -9.87
CA ALA A 168 -9.82 16.93 -10.21
C ALA A 168 -10.93 16.75 -11.24
N GLU A 169 -12.12 17.26 -10.94
CA GLU A 169 -13.18 17.40 -11.92
C GLU A 169 -12.70 18.37 -13.01
N GLU A 170 -12.03 17.85 -14.05
CA GLU A 170 -12.01 18.54 -15.33
C GLU A 170 -13.48 18.73 -15.70
N GLN A 171 -13.89 19.96 -16.07
CA GLN A 171 -15.25 20.23 -16.52
C GLN A 171 -15.64 19.23 -17.62
N LEU A 172 -16.35 18.18 -17.23
CA LEU A 172 -16.94 17.21 -18.14
C LEU A 172 -18.14 17.90 -18.79
N SER A 173 -17.88 18.73 -19.79
CA SER A 173 -18.89 19.18 -20.74
C SER A 173 -19.19 18.04 -21.72
N LEU A 174 -19.81 16.98 -21.21
CA LEU A 174 -20.45 15.97 -22.03
C LEU A 174 -21.77 16.56 -22.55
N ILE A 175 -21.69 17.14 -23.75
CA ILE A 175 -22.78 17.70 -24.58
C ILE A 175 -23.17 19.14 -24.20
N ASN A 176 -22.60 20.11 -24.93
CA ASN A 176 -23.28 21.37 -25.18
C ASN A 176 -24.55 21.05 -25.98
N TYR A 177 -25.70 21.00 -25.30
CA TYR A 177 -26.99 21.06 -25.97
C TYR A 177 -27.07 22.44 -26.64
N PRO A 178 -27.22 22.54 -27.98
CA PRO A 178 -27.48 23.83 -28.58
C PRO A 178 -28.82 24.32 -28.03
N GLN A 179 -28.79 25.42 -27.28
CA GLN A 179 -29.99 26.15 -26.91
C GLN A 179 -30.69 26.57 -28.21
N LYS A 180 -31.74 25.85 -28.59
CA LYS A 180 -32.62 26.28 -29.65
C LYS A 180 -33.60 27.28 -29.02
N SER A 181 -33.27 28.56 -29.12
CA SER A 181 -34.19 29.64 -28.77
C SER A 181 -35.39 29.65 -29.73
N PRO A 182 -36.62 29.88 -29.24
CA PRO A 182 -37.78 30.18 -30.08
C PRO A 182 -37.65 31.53 -30.79
#